data_AF-A0A2E3GZN5-F1
#
_entry.id   AF-A0A2E3GZN5-F1
#
_cell.length_a   1.000
_cell.length_b   1.000
_cell.length_c   1.000
_cell.angle_alpha   90.00
_cell.angle_beta   90.00
_cell.angle_gamma   90.00
#
_symmetry.space_group_name_H-M   'P 1'
#
loop_
_entity.id
_entity.type
_entity.pdbx_description
1 polymer ?
#
loop_
_entity_poly.entity_id
_entity_poly.type
_entity_poly.pdbx_seq_one_letter_code
_entity_poly.pdbx_strand_id
1 'polypeptide(L)'
;MKVIANAGHAKYICEVNHHELEKFLGLYYNKLEALKIGDEISLAKGHDHARDTVEAMKTTRDFINSNKKIVEAIINGVRLESLVEPSVAPAKGDE
;
A
#
# COMPACT_ATOMS: atom_id res chain seq x y z
N MET A 1 8.65 -8.70 17.69
CA MET A 1 7.93 -9.29 18.85
C MET A 1 8.87 -10.15 19.71
N LYS A 2 8.84 -9.97 21.03
CA LYS A 2 9.54 -10.79 22.03
C LYS A 2 8.58 -11.19 23.15
N VAL A 3 8.54 -12.47 23.52
CA VAL A 3 7.71 -12.94 24.66
C VAL A 3 8.47 -12.70 25.96
N ILE A 4 7.81 -12.04 26.92
CA ILE A 4 8.36 -11.72 28.25
C ILE A 4 7.89 -12.75 29.28
N ALA A 5 6.60 -13.13 29.23
CA ALA A 5 6.03 -14.08 30.18
C ALA A 5 4.88 -14.88 29.56
N ASN A 6 4.65 -16.08 30.09
CA ASN A 6 3.45 -16.88 29.84
C ASN A 6 2.44 -16.59 30.96
N ALA A 7 1.27 -16.06 30.61
CA ALA A 7 0.21 -15.72 31.55
C ALA A 7 -0.78 -16.88 31.78
N GLY A 8 -0.50 -18.07 31.23
CA GLY A 8 -1.36 -19.24 31.26
C GLY A 8 -2.48 -19.19 30.22
N HIS A 9 -3.17 -20.32 30.01
CA HIS A 9 -4.37 -20.41 29.16
C HIS A 9 -4.23 -19.75 27.77
N ALA A 10 -3.14 -20.04 27.08
CA ALA A 10 -2.82 -19.49 25.74
C ALA A 10 -2.64 -17.95 25.68
N LYS A 11 -2.34 -17.31 26.81
CA LYS A 11 -2.03 -15.87 26.88
C LYS A 11 -0.54 -15.64 27.14
N TYR A 12 0.02 -14.66 26.44
CA TYR A 12 1.41 -14.23 26.60
C TYR A 12 1.49 -12.74 26.83
N ILE A 13 2.46 -12.32 27.64
CA ILE A 13 2.89 -10.93 27.75
C ILE A 13 4.10 -10.78 26.83
N CYS A 14 4.04 -9.82 25.91
CA CYS A 14 5.07 -9.62 24.92
C CYS A 14 5.41 -8.15 24.71
N GLU A 15 6.65 -7.90 24.32
CA GLU A 15 7.12 -6.63 23.79
C GLU A 15 6.93 -6.66 22.28
N VAL A 16 6.28 -5.64 21.74
CA VAL A 16 6.00 -5.50 20.31
C VAL A 16 6.28 -4.08 19.90
N ASN A 17 6.95 -3.90 18.76
CA ASN A 17 7.21 -2.56 18.25
C ASN A 17 5.93 -1.97 17.65
N HIS A 18 5.73 -0.65 17.80
CA HIS A 18 4.58 0.05 17.22
C HIS A 18 4.41 -0.21 15.72
N HIS A 19 5.52 -0.21 14.98
CA HIS A 19 5.53 -0.49 13.55
C HIS A 19 5.14 -1.94 13.21
N GLU A 20 5.37 -2.91 14.09
CA GLU A 20 4.92 -4.29 13.88
C GLU A 20 3.40 -4.38 14.05
N LEU A 21 2.85 -3.73 15.07
CA LEU A 21 1.40 -3.63 15.30
C LEU A 21 0.68 -2.93 14.14
N GLU A 22 1.24 -1.81 13.68
CA GLU A 22 0.70 -1.05 12.55
C GLU A 22 0.63 -1.91 11.28
N LYS A 23 1.75 -2.55 10.90
CA LYS A 23 1.80 -3.48 9.76
C LYS A 23 0.80 -4.62 9.90
N PHE A 24 0.74 -5.20 11.09
CA PHE A 24 -0.15 -6.32 11.37
C PHE A 24 -1.62 -5.93 11.19
N LEU A 25 -1.99 -4.71 11.56
CA LEU A 25 -3.33 -4.15 11.35
C LEU A 25 -3.56 -3.63 9.91
N GLY A 26 -2.61 -3.82 8.98
CA GLY A 26 -2.74 -3.28 7.62
C GLY A 26 -2.73 -1.75 7.56
N LEU A 27 -2.38 -1.09 8.67
CA LEU A 27 -2.17 0.33 8.74
C LEU A 27 -0.73 0.58 8.29
N TYR A 28 -0.52 1.60 7.47
CA TYR A 28 0.80 1.97 6.96
C TYR A 28 0.94 3.48 7.03
N TYR A 29 2.17 3.96 7.19
CA TYR A 29 2.53 5.39 7.19
C TYR A 29 2.04 6.16 8.41
N ASN A 30 2.29 5.64 9.61
CA ASN A 30 1.94 6.26 10.91
C ASN A 30 0.42 6.54 11.06
N LYS A 31 -0.41 5.67 10.51
CA LYS A 31 -1.87 5.72 10.62
C LYS A 31 -2.39 5.07 11.90
N LEU A 32 -1.56 4.26 12.57
CA LEU A 32 -1.88 3.76 13.90
C LEU A 32 -1.48 4.79 14.96
N GLU A 33 -2.46 5.31 15.69
CA GLU A 33 -2.22 6.19 16.84
C GLU A 33 -1.43 5.48 17.94
N ALA A 34 -0.59 6.22 18.65
CA ALA A 34 0.21 5.69 19.74
C ALA A 34 -0.69 5.14 20.87
N LEU A 35 -0.45 3.89 21.24
CA LEU A 35 -1.24 3.20 22.26
C LEU A 35 -0.92 3.74 23.66
N LYS A 36 -1.96 3.88 24.47
CA LYS A 36 -1.88 4.26 25.88
C LYS A 36 -2.05 3.04 26.77
N ILE A 37 -1.64 3.19 28.02
CA ILE A 37 -1.84 2.15 29.04
C ILE A 37 -3.35 1.95 29.23
N GLY A 38 -3.80 0.70 29.07
CA GLY A 38 -5.21 0.32 29.17
C GLY A 38 -5.93 0.18 27.84
N ASP A 39 -5.31 0.56 26.71
CA ASP A 39 -5.90 0.37 25.39
C ASP A 39 -5.92 -1.12 25.01
N GLU A 40 -7.04 -1.56 24.43
CA GLU A 40 -7.20 -2.91 23.89
C GLU A 40 -7.28 -2.86 22.36
N ILE A 41 -6.49 -3.71 21.70
CA ILE A 41 -6.54 -3.90 20.25
C ILE A 41 -6.90 -5.35 19.94
N SER A 42 -7.88 -5.51 19.05
CA SER A 42 -8.19 -6.81 18.46
C SER A 42 -7.24 -7.10 17.29
N LEU A 43 -6.41 -8.13 17.47
CA LEU A 43 -5.52 -8.63 16.43
C LEU A 43 -6.27 -9.34 15.28
N ALA A 44 -7.54 -9.71 15.46
CA ALA A 44 -8.32 -10.34 14.39
C ALA A 44 -8.49 -9.42 13.17
N LYS A 45 -8.48 -8.09 13.38
CA LYS A 45 -8.67 -7.09 12.33
C LYS A 45 -7.58 -7.09 11.25
N GLY A 46 -6.35 -7.49 11.61
CA GLY A 46 -5.25 -7.57 10.64
C GLY A 46 -5.50 -8.56 9.50
N HIS A 47 -6.24 -9.63 9.79
CA HIS A 47 -6.51 -10.69 8.82
C HIS A 47 -7.57 -10.32 7.78
N ASP A 48 -8.47 -9.38 8.12
CA ASP A 48 -9.47 -8.87 7.18
C ASP A 48 -8.81 -8.05 6.06
N HIS A 49 -7.79 -7.24 6.38
CA HIS A 49 -7.09 -6.43 5.40
C HIS A 49 -6.40 -7.23 4.29
N ALA A 50 -5.83 -8.40 4.62
CA ALA A 50 -5.22 -9.28 3.63
C ALA A 50 -6.25 -9.82 2.64
N ARG A 51 -7.44 -10.20 3.12
CA ARG A 51 -8.56 -10.65 2.27
C ARG A 51 -9.03 -9.52 1.36
N ASP A 52 -9.27 -8.35 1.93
CA ASP A 52 -9.79 -7.19 1.18
C ASP A 52 -8.80 -6.73 0.09
N THR A 53 -7.50 -6.79 0.38
CA THR A 53 -6.45 -6.47 -0.60
C THR A 53 -6.43 -7.47 -1.77
N VAL A 54 -6.56 -8.77 -1.48
CA VAL A 54 -6.62 -9.81 -2.52
C VAL A 54 -7.87 -9.63 -3.39
N GLU A 55 -9.00 -9.30 -2.78
CA GLU A 55 -10.25 -9.03 -3.49
C GLU A 55 -10.13 -7.79 -4.38
N ALA A 56 -9.59 -6.68 -3.87
CA ALA A 56 -9.36 -5.47 -4.65
C ALA A 56 -8.41 -5.70 -5.84
N MET A 57 -7.35 -6.50 -5.66
CA MET A 57 -6.45 -6.90 -6.74
C MET A 57 -7.14 -7.76 -7.79
N LYS A 58 -8.06 -8.64 -7.38
CA LYS A 58 -8.87 -9.45 -8.29
C LYS A 58 -9.80 -8.56 -9.13
N THR A 59 -10.53 -7.65 -8.48
CA THR A 59 -11.41 -6.70 -9.19
C THR A 59 -10.62 -5.82 -10.16
N THR A 60 -9.43 -5.37 -9.79
CA THR A 60 -8.55 -4.59 -10.67
C THR A 60 -8.11 -5.40 -11.87
N ARG A 61 -7.70 -6.66 -11.66
CA ARG A 61 -7.34 -7.58 -12.75
C ARG A 61 -8.52 -7.80 -13.70
N ASP A 62 -9.70 -8.04 -13.16
CA ASP A 62 -10.91 -8.28 -13.94
C ASP A 62 -11.27 -7.03 -14.76
N PHE A 63 -11.19 -5.84 -14.16
CA PHE A 63 -11.39 -4.57 -14.86
C PHE A 63 -10.40 -4.37 -16.01
N ILE A 64 -9.10 -4.61 -15.79
CA ILE A 64 -8.06 -4.50 -16.82
C ILE A 64 -8.34 -5.49 -17.96
N ASN A 65 -8.70 -6.73 -17.63
CA ASN A 65 -8.98 -7.76 -18.62
C ASN A 65 -10.22 -7.42 -19.46
N SER A 66 -11.30 -6.96 -18.82
CA SER A 66 -12.53 -6.55 -19.52
C SER A 66 -12.33 -5.32 -20.40
N ASN A 67 -11.42 -4.42 -20.03
CA ASN A 67 -11.19 -3.15 -20.73
C ASN A 67 -9.85 -3.10 -21.47
N LYS A 68 -9.24 -4.25 -21.73
CA LYS A 68 -7.87 -4.39 -22.25
C LYS A 68 -7.59 -3.48 -23.47
N LYS A 69 -8.52 -3.43 -24.43
CA LYS A 69 -8.39 -2.59 -25.63
C LYS A 69 -8.34 -1.09 -25.33
N ILE A 70 -9.13 -0.63 -24.36
CA ILE A 70 -9.19 0.78 -23.96
C ILE A 70 -7.95 1.14 -23.16
N VAL A 71 -7.54 0.27 -22.23
CA VAL A 71 -6.33 0.47 -21.42
C VAL A 71 -5.08 0.49 -22.31
N GLU A 72 -4.98 -0.40 -23.31
CA GLU A 72 -3.90 -0.39 -24.30
C GLU A 72 -3.89 0.90 -25.12
N ALA A 73 -5.06 1.41 -25.54
CA ALA A 73 -5.15 2.68 -26.26
C ALA A 73 -4.68 3.87 -25.40
N ILE A 74 -5.04 3.91 -24.11
CA ILE A 74 -4.59 4.95 -23.17
C ILE A 74 -3.08 4.88 -22.97
N ILE A 75 -2.52 3.69 -22.72
CA ILE A 75 -1.07 3.51 -22.51
C ILE A 75 -0.28 3.95 -23.76
N ASN A 76 -0.77 3.60 -24.95
CA ASN A 76 -0.12 3.99 -26.20
C ASN A 76 -0.22 5.50 -26.46
N GLY A 77 -1.34 6.15 -26.09
CA GLY A 77 -1.50 7.60 -26.17
C GLY A 77 -0.53 8.36 -25.25
N VAL A 78 -0.40 7.92 -23.99
CA VAL A 78 0.54 8.53 -23.02
C VAL A 78 2.00 8.41 -23.46
N ARG A 79 2.38 7.28 -24.08
CA ARG A 79 3.74 7.09 -24.64
C ARG A 79 4.03 8.00 -25.83
N LEU A 80 3.02 8.38 -26.61
CA LEU A 80 3.18 9.29 -27.74
C LEU A 80 3.41 10.73 -27.25
N GLU A 81 2.73 11.18 -26.20
CA GLU A 81 2.95 12.52 -25.62
C GLU A 81 4.35 12.70 -25.04
N SER A 82 4.93 11.67 -24.40
CA SER A 82 6.31 11.74 -23.86
C SER A 82 7.41 11.74 -24.93
N LEU A 83 7.06 11.52 -26.20
CA LEU A 83 7.98 11.62 -27.35
C LEU A 83 7.87 12.96 -28.08
N VAL A 84 6.94 13.84 -27.68
CA VAL A 84 6.58 15.08 -28.40
C VAL A 84 7.05 16.34 -27.67
N GLU A 85 7.84 16.24 -26.58
CA GLU A 85 8.52 17.43 -26.05
C GLU A 85 9.40 18.03 -27.16
N PRO A 86 9.15 19.30 -27.58
CA PRO A 86 9.85 19.86 -28.71
C PRO A 86 11.31 20.11 -28.36
N SER A 87 12.21 19.54 -29.14
CA SER A 87 13.60 19.96 -29.28
C SER A 87 13.62 21.47 -29.54
N VAL A 88 13.82 22.27 -28.49
CA VAL A 88 14.07 23.71 -28.61
C VAL A 88 15.41 23.86 -29.32
N ALA A 89 15.36 24.23 -30.60
CA ALA A 89 16.55 24.54 -31.38
C ALA A 89 17.30 25.72 -30.72
N PRO A 90 18.63 25.67 -30.59
CA PRO A 90 19.37 26.80 -30.05
C PRO A 90 19.23 27.98 -31.02
N ALA A 91 18.67 29.08 -30.54
CA ALA A 91 18.69 30.37 -31.22
C ALA A 91 20.16 30.73 -31.49
N LYS A 92 20.54 30.79 -32.77
CA LYS A 92 21.82 31.38 -33.17
C LYS A 92 21.75 32.86 -32.84
N GLY A 93 22.60 33.28 -31.91
CA GLY A 93 22.79 34.67 -31.53
C GLY A 93 23.29 35.51 -32.69
N ASP A 94 22.83 36.74 -32.68
CA ASP A 94 23.27 37.85 -33.51
C ASP A 94 24.79 38.09 -33.39
N GLU A 95 25.46 38.19 -34.54
CA GLU A 95 26.65 39.04 -34.76
C GLU A 95 26.57 39.65 -36.16
#